data_AF-A0A1A6HDS0-F1
#
_entry.id   AF-A0A1A6HDS0-F1
#
_cell.length_a   1.000
_cell.length_b   1.000
_cell.length_c   1.000
_cell.angle_alpha   90.00
_cell.angle_beta   90.00
_cell.angle_gamma   90.00
#
_symmetry.space_group_name_H-M   'P 1'
#
loop_
_entity.id
_entity.type
_entity.pdbx_description
1 polymer ?
#
loop_
_entity_poly.entity_id
_entity_poly.type
_entity_poly.pdbx_seq_one_letter_code
_entity_poly.pdbx_strand_id
1 'polypeptide(L)'
;MFEITGPTGAPPSRALEGKAGTITSNEWSSPDSPEGSSISGGSQALDKPIDNDAEGVWSPDIEKSFQEALAIYPPCGRRKIILTDEGKMYGRNELIARYIKLCTGKTRTRKQVSSHIQVLARRKAREIQAKLKDQAAKNKALQSMAAMSSAQIVSATAFHNKMALARGPGYPAISGIYDKFPEKKGGLKELFERGPSNAFFLVKFWADLNTNIDDEGSAFYGVSSQYESLENMIITCSTKVCSFGKQVVEKVETEYARYENGRYLYRIHRSPLCEYMINFIHKLKHLPEKYMMNSVLENFTILQVVTNRDTQETLLCIAYVFEVSASEHGAQHHIYRLVKE
;
A
#
# COMPACT_ATOMS: atom_id res chain seq x y z
N MET A 1 -18.21 -49.17 -16.43
CA MET A 1 -19.25 -50.12 -16.01
C MET A 1 -19.03 -50.41 -14.54
N PHE A 2 -19.72 -49.69 -13.68
CA PHE A 2 -20.52 -50.15 -12.53
C PHE A 2 -20.94 -48.91 -11.72
N GLU A 3 -22.22 -48.59 -11.88
CA GLU A 3 -23.01 -47.62 -11.13
C GLU A 3 -23.30 -48.15 -9.72
N ILE A 4 -23.42 -47.26 -8.73
CA ILE A 4 -24.34 -47.46 -7.61
C ILE A 4 -25.08 -46.14 -7.35
N THR A 5 -26.41 -46.28 -7.36
CA THR A 5 -27.49 -45.31 -7.20
C THR A 5 -27.65 -44.77 -5.77
N GLY A 6 -28.08 -43.52 -5.63
CA GLY A 6 -28.42 -42.89 -4.34
C GLY A 6 -29.82 -43.21 -3.83
N PRO A 7 -30.33 -42.43 -2.85
CA PRO A 7 -31.76 -42.22 -2.69
C PRO A 7 -32.17 -40.73 -2.63
N THR A 8 -33.22 -40.42 -3.39
CA THR A 8 -34.25 -39.36 -3.25
C THR A 8 -34.83 -39.28 -1.82
N GLY A 9 -35.39 -38.21 -1.24
CA GLY A 9 -35.87 -36.89 -1.65
C GLY A 9 -36.89 -36.37 -0.59
N ALA A 10 -37.24 -35.07 -0.66
CA ALA A 10 -38.32 -34.31 0.03
C ALA A 10 -37.99 -33.55 1.35
N PRO A 11 -38.74 -32.47 1.72
CA PRO A 11 -39.27 -31.32 0.94
C PRO A 11 -38.92 -29.94 1.59
N PRO A 12 -39.35 -28.78 1.04
CA PRO A 12 -38.88 -27.46 1.51
C PRO A 12 -39.79 -26.83 2.59
N SER A 13 -39.20 -26.30 3.67
CA SER A 13 -39.92 -25.56 4.70
C SER A 13 -40.01 -24.06 4.38
N ARG A 14 -41.21 -23.73 3.92
CA ARG A 14 -42.05 -22.53 4.13
C ARG A 14 -41.47 -21.33 4.90
N ALA A 15 -41.62 -20.19 4.25
CA ALA A 15 -41.47 -18.82 4.75
C ALA A 15 -42.37 -18.50 5.96
N LEU A 16 -41.85 -17.65 6.85
CA LEU A 16 -42.63 -16.86 7.80
C LEU A 16 -42.24 -15.38 7.65
N GLU A 17 -43.26 -14.60 7.32
CA GLU A 17 -43.27 -13.14 7.23
C GLU A 17 -43.01 -12.50 8.60
N GLY A 18 -42.21 -11.44 8.61
CA GLY A 18 -42.02 -10.55 9.75
C GLY A 18 -41.76 -9.12 9.25
N LYS A 19 -42.82 -8.31 9.26
CA LYS A 19 -42.86 -6.87 8.95
C LYS A 19 -42.00 -6.02 9.89
N ALA A 20 -41.75 -4.80 9.39
CA ALA A 20 -41.32 -3.55 10.04
C ALA A 20 -39.81 -3.24 9.92
N GLY A 21 -39.38 -2.07 9.46
CA GLY A 21 -40.07 -0.88 8.98
C GLY A 21 -39.03 0.09 8.42
N THR A 22 -39.43 0.83 7.39
CA THR A 22 -38.65 1.89 6.74
C THR A 22 -38.30 2.99 7.74
N ILE A 23 -37.02 3.32 7.90
CA ILE A 23 -36.58 4.56 8.54
C ILE A 23 -35.83 5.39 7.51
N THR A 24 -36.47 6.50 7.16
CA THR A 24 -36.02 7.56 6.28
C THR A 24 -34.85 8.34 6.88
N SER A 25 -33.93 8.72 6.01
CA SER A 25 -32.87 9.70 6.20
C SER A 25 -33.41 11.05 6.69
N ASN A 26 -32.94 11.52 7.85
CA ASN A 26 -33.12 12.90 8.27
C ASN A 26 -31.82 13.68 8.04
N GLU A 27 -31.90 14.62 7.12
CA GLU A 27 -30.97 15.73 6.93
C GLU A 27 -30.89 16.58 8.21
N TRP A 28 -29.68 16.90 8.64
CA TRP A 28 -29.43 17.80 9.77
C TRP A 28 -29.15 19.20 9.23
N SER A 29 -30.12 20.10 9.35
CA SER A 29 -29.98 21.52 9.06
C SER A 29 -29.33 22.25 10.23
N SER A 30 -28.36 23.11 9.93
CA SER A 30 -27.75 24.05 10.87
C SER A 30 -28.65 25.27 11.12
N PRO A 31 -28.70 25.84 12.34
CA PRO A 31 -29.34 27.14 12.56
C PRO A 31 -28.35 28.31 12.44
N ASP A 32 -28.73 29.33 11.67
CA ASP A 32 -28.23 30.71 11.74
C ASP A 32 -28.63 31.35 13.09
N SER A 33 -27.81 32.17 13.77
CA SER A 33 -27.53 33.63 13.59
C SER A 33 -26.96 34.17 14.94
N PRO A 34 -26.50 35.43 15.12
CA PRO A 34 -26.28 36.56 14.19
C PRO A 34 -24.89 37.27 14.33
N GLU A 35 -24.73 38.30 13.49
CA GLU A 35 -23.63 39.26 13.32
C GLU A 35 -23.14 40.01 14.58
N GLY A 36 -21.89 40.51 14.53
CA GLY A 36 -21.53 41.75 15.22
C GLY A 36 -20.05 42.00 15.54
N SER A 37 -19.48 42.96 14.79
CA SER A 37 -18.40 43.90 15.17
C SER A 37 -16.92 43.54 14.94
N SER A 38 -16.34 44.37 14.07
CA SER A 38 -14.94 44.59 13.72
C SER A 38 -14.18 45.43 14.76
N ILE A 39 -12.90 45.12 15.00
CA ILE A 39 -11.84 46.13 15.23
C ILE A 39 -10.46 45.59 14.87
N SER A 40 -9.68 46.47 14.27
CA SER A 40 -8.32 46.40 13.73
C SER A 40 -7.19 46.42 14.78
N GLY A 41 -6.01 45.89 14.42
CA GLY A 41 -4.74 46.23 15.07
C GLY A 41 -3.60 45.28 14.68
N GLY A 42 -2.58 45.80 14.01
CA GLY A 42 -1.52 45.01 13.36
C GLY A 42 -0.22 44.80 14.15
N SER A 43 0.61 43.96 13.50
CA SER A 43 2.08 43.98 13.41
C SER A 43 3.00 43.58 14.58
N GLN A 44 3.85 42.60 14.23
CA GLN A 44 5.29 42.40 14.55
C GLN A 44 5.75 41.32 15.56
N ALA A 45 6.67 40.50 15.00
CA ALA A 45 7.91 39.96 15.53
C ALA A 45 7.94 38.65 16.37
N LEU A 46 8.75 37.72 15.84
CA LEU A 46 9.68 36.79 16.49
C LEU A 46 9.31 36.20 17.87
N ASP A 47 9.12 34.88 17.95
CA ASP A 47 10.21 33.93 18.23
C ASP A 47 9.65 32.51 18.40
N LYS A 48 10.36 31.51 17.86
CA LYS A 48 10.21 30.11 18.29
C LYS A 48 10.98 29.91 19.59
N PRO A 49 10.40 29.18 20.54
CA PRO A 49 11.13 28.14 21.28
C PRO A 49 10.39 26.81 21.09
N ILE A 50 10.95 25.82 20.40
CA ILE A 50 11.77 24.72 20.97
C ILE A 50 11.19 24.17 22.27
N ASP A 51 10.81 22.90 22.17
CA ASP A 51 10.30 21.98 23.18
C ASP A 51 10.70 22.28 24.62
N ASN A 52 9.70 22.50 25.47
CA ASN A 52 9.87 22.36 26.91
C ASN A 52 8.54 21.96 27.59
N ASP A 53 8.03 20.76 27.28
CA ASP A 53 6.89 20.14 27.98
C ASP A 53 7.34 19.37 29.25
N ALA A 54 8.56 19.58 29.72
CA ALA A 54 9.11 18.99 30.93
C ALA A 54 8.71 19.77 32.21
N GLU A 55 7.42 20.03 32.38
CA GLU A 55 6.71 20.05 33.69
C GLU A 55 5.19 20.24 33.50
N GLY A 56 4.64 19.64 32.45
CA GLY A 56 3.20 19.65 32.20
C GLY A 56 2.41 18.87 33.26
N VAL A 57 1.12 19.20 33.38
CA VAL A 57 0.12 18.49 34.21
C VAL A 57 0.12 16.96 33.95
N TRP A 58 0.69 16.48 32.84
CA TRP A 58 0.82 15.06 32.49
C TRP A 58 2.28 14.66 32.27
N SER A 59 3.07 14.64 33.35
CA SER A 59 4.44 14.13 33.30
C SER A 59 4.48 12.64 32.93
N PRO A 60 5.59 12.10 32.38
CA PRO A 60 5.64 10.74 31.85
C PRO A 60 5.23 9.63 32.84
N ASP A 61 5.53 9.82 34.13
CA ASP A 61 5.13 8.95 35.25
C ASP A 61 3.61 8.97 35.50
N ILE A 62 2.98 10.13 35.34
CA ILE A 62 1.53 10.32 35.47
C ILE A 62 0.81 9.79 34.24
N GLU A 63 1.35 10.03 33.05
CA GLU A 63 0.79 9.52 31.79
C GLU A 63 0.79 7.99 31.80
N LYS A 64 1.89 7.36 32.25
CA LYS A 64 1.96 5.91 32.43
C LYS A 64 0.87 5.39 33.38
N SER A 65 0.76 5.99 34.56
CA SER A 65 -0.26 5.61 35.56
C SER A 65 -1.69 5.85 35.06
N PHE A 66 -1.89 6.88 34.23
CA PHE A 66 -3.17 7.17 33.59
C PHE A 66 -3.54 6.12 32.55
N GLN A 67 -2.61 5.66 31.70
CA GLN A 67 -2.86 4.59 30.73
C GLN A 67 -3.17 3.25 31.41
N GLU A 68 -2.44 2.91 32.48
CA GLU A 68 -2.74 1.73 33.31
C GLU A 68 -4.15 1.81 33.90
N ALA A 69 -4.54 2.98 34.43
CA ALA A 69 -5.88 3.20 34.96
C ALA A 69 -6.98 3.08 33.89
N LEU A 70 -6.72 3.48 32.63
CA LEU A 70 -7.68 3.32 31.53
C LEU A 70 -7.95 1.85 31.19
N ALA A 71 -6.97 0.97 31.35
CA ALA A 71 -7.11 -0.48 31.15
C ALA A 71 -7.90 -1.15 32.28
N ILE A 72 -7.68 -0.71 33.53
CA ILE A 72 -8.37 -1.23 34.71
C ILE A 72 -9.83 -0.75 34.75
N TYR A 73 -10.09 0.49 34.35
CA TYR A 73 -11.42 1.09 34.34
C TYR A 73 -11.86 1.38 32.89
N PRO A 74 -12.36 0.39 32.12
CA PRO A 74 -12.81 0.60 30.74
C PRO A 74 -14.03 1.55 30.65
N PRO A 75 -14.38 2.07 29.46
CA PRO A 75 -15.53 2.96 29.27
C PRO A 75 -16.86 2.23 29.49
N CYS A 76 -17.34 2.21 30.74
CA CYS A 76 -18.59 1.57 31.14
C CYS A 76 -19.85 2.42 30.87
N GLY A 77 -20.08 2.84 29.62
CA GLY A 77 -21.34 3.47 29.18
C GLY A 77 -22.07 4.36 30.22
N ARG A 78 -23.37 4.11 30.45
CA ARG A 78 -24.22 4.79 31.44
C ARG A 78 -24.46 3.95 32.71
N ARG A 79 -23.45 3.26 33.25
CA ARG A 79 -23.58 2.57 34.55
C ARG A 79 -22.40 2.92 35.46
N LYS A 80 -22.71 3.46 36.65
CA LYS A 80 -21.74 3.87 37.68
C LYS A 80 -21.33 2.65 38.51
N ILE A 81 -20.03 2.51 38.81
CA ILE A 81 -19.49 1.48 39.69
C ILE A 81 -19.59 2.01 41.13
N ILE A 82 -20.21 1.25 42.03
CA ILE A 82 -20.37 1.60 43.45
C ILE A 82 -19.27 0.88 44.21
N LEU A 83 -18.41 1.61 44.93
CA LEU A 83 -17.50 1.04 45.92
C LEU A 83 -18.22 1.04 47.28
N THR A 84 -18.33 -0.14 47.88
CA THR A 84 -19.17 -0.45 49.06
C THR A 84 -18.51 -0.15 50.41
N ASP A 85 -17.28 0.37 50.42
CA ASP A 85 -16.47 0.56 51.63
C ASP A 85 -16.56 1.96 52.27
N GLU A 86 -17.14 2.97 51.60
CA GLU A 86 -17.30 4.33 52.16
C GLU A 86 -18.69 4.97 51.90
N GLY A 87 -19.62 4.24 51.27
CA GLY A 87 -20.96 4.75 50.94
C GLY A 87 -20.99 5.87 49.88
N LYS A 88 -19.85 6.24 49.30
CA LYS A 88 -19.70 7.34 48.33
C LYS A 88 -19.63 6.80 46.90
N MET A 89 -20.50 7.31 46.02
CA MET A 89 -20.51 6.93 44.60
C MET A 89 -19.35 7.59 43.87
N TYR A 90 -18.42 6.79 43.34
CA TYR A 90 -17.30 7.29 42.53
C TYR A 90 -17.54 7.05 41.03
N GLY A 91 -17.39 8.09 40.21
CA GLY A 91 -17.37 7.98 38.76
C GLY A 91 -16.03 7.45 38.24
N ARG A 92 -16.02 6.91 37.02
CA ARG A 92 -14.81 6.39 36.34
C ARG A 92 -13.61 7.36 36.42
N ASN A 93 -13.85 8.64 36.16
CA ASN A 93 -12.77 9.64 36.14
C ASN A 93 -12.27 10.02 37.55
N GLU A 94 -13.07 9.75 38.58
CA GLU A 94 -12.64 9.88 39.99
C GLU A 94 -11.79 8.68 40.41
N LEU A 95 -12.12 7.48 39.94
CA LEU A 95 -11.32 6.28 40.16
C LEU A 95 -9.95 6.37 39.47
N ILE A 96 -9.91 6.88 38.24
CA ILE A 96 -8.65 7.13 37.52
C ILE A 96 -7.79 8.16 38.26
N ALA A 97 -8.39 9.25 38.73
CA ALA A 97 -7.69 10.26 39.54
C ALA A 97 -7.11 9.68 40.84
N ARG A 98 -7.87 8.83 41.54
CA ARG A 98 -7.42 8.15 42.76
C ARG A 98 -6.28 7.18 42.47
N TYR A 99 -6.36 6.42 41.38
CA TYR A 99 -5.30 5.50 40.96
C TYR A 99 -3.99 6.24 40.66
N ILE A 100 -4.06 7.34 39.89
CA ILE A 100 -2.88 8.19 39.63
C ILE A 100 -2.26 8.68 40.93
N LYS A 101 -3.07 9.15 41.89
CA LYS A 101 -2.58 9.62 43.18
C LYS A 101 -1.93 8.49 43.99
N LEU A 102 -2.48 7.28 43.95
CA LEU A 102 -1.93 6.12 44.64
C LEU A 102 -0.58 5.70 44.06
N CYS A 103 -0.44 5.70 42.73
CA CYS A 103 0.79 5.24 42.07
C CYS A 103 1.90 6.30 42.03
N THR A 104 1.55 7.59 41.89
CA THR A 104 2.54 8.66 41.66
C THR A 104 2.69 9.62 42.84
N GLY A 105 1.80 9.56 43.84
CA GLY A 105 1.69 10.56 44.90
C GLY A 105 1.15 11.93 44.44
N LYS A 106 1.08 12.18 43.13
CA LYS A 106 0.67 13.45 42.54
C LYS A 106 -0.86 13.49 42.35
N THR A 107 -1.50 14.55 42.82
CA THR A 107 -2.96 14.68 42.73
C THR A 107 -3.38 15.17 41.35
N ARG A 108 -4.34 14.47 40.73
CA ARG A 108 -5.06 14.92 39.52
C ARG A 108 -6.55 14.96 39.81
N THR A 109 -7.21 16.03 39.40
CA THR A 109 -8.64 16.20 39.62
C THR A 109 -9.44 15.41 38.57
N ARG A 110 -10.66 15.02 38.94
CA ARG A 110 -11.65 14.45 37.99
C ARG A 110 -11.80 15.28 36.73
N LYS A 111 -11.78 16.62 36.84
CA LYS A 111 -11.91 17.54 35.71
C LYS A 111 -10.68 17.50 34.80
N GLN A 112 -9.47 17.43 35.37
CA GLN A 112 -8.23 17.25 34.60
C GLN A 112 -8.22 15.91 33.83
N VAL A 113 -8.60 14.81 34.50
CA VAL A 113 -8.75 13.48 33.87
C VAL A 113 -9.77 13.52 32.73
N SER A 114 -10.91 14.16 32.95
CA SER A 114 -11.97 14.29 31.93
C SER A 114 -11.50 15.11 30.72
N SER A 115 -10.80 16.22 30.98
CA SER A 115 -10.22 17.08 29.94
C SER A 115 -9.21 16.31 29.10
N HIS A 116 -8.31 15.56 29.72
CA HIS A 116 -7.28 14.79 29.03
C HIS A 116 -7.87 13.69 28.12
N ILE A 117 -8.87 12.95 28.62
CA ILE A 117 -9.61 11.98 27.81
C ILE A 117 -10.25 12.66 26.59
N GLN A 118 -10.86 13.84 26.78
CA GLN A 118 -11.46 14.59 25.67
C GLN A 118 -10.43 15.09 24.67
N VAL A 119 -9.26 15.55 25.13
CA VAL A 119 -8.15 15.96 24.25
C VAL A 119 -7.67 14.78 23.41
N LEU A 120 -7.47 13.60 24.02
CA LEU A 120 -7.07 12.37 23.31
C LEU A 120 -8.14 11.93 22.30
N ALA A 121 -9.42 11.97 22.69
CA ALA A 121 -10.52 11.65 21.78
C ALA A 121 -10.60 12.64 20.60
N ARG A 122 -10.45 13.94 20.86
CA ARG A 122 -10.42 14.99 19.82
C ARG A 122 -9.20 14.86 18.92
N ARG A 123 -8.03 14.51 19.44
CA ARG A 123 -6.81 14.27 18.66
C ARG A 123 -7.00 13.07 17.72
N LYS A 124 -7.52 11.95 18.26
CA LYS A 124 -7.84 10.76 17.47
C LYS A 124 -8.93 11.04 16.42
N ALA A 125 -9.96 11.82 16.76
CA ALA A 125 -10.99 12.25 15.82
C ALA A 125 -10.42 13.15 14.70
N ARG A 126 -9.52 14.09 15.03
CA ARG A 126 -8.82 14.92 14.04
C ARG A 126 -7.89 14.10 13.15
N GLU A 127 -7.19 13.10 13.68
CA GLU A 127 -6.37 12.18 12.88
C GLU A 127 -7.22 11.34 11.93
N ILE A 128 -8.38 10.85 12.40
CA ILE A 128 -9.35 10.13 11.56
C ILE A 128 -9.95 11.06 10.51
N GLN A 129 -10.33 12.29 10.87
CA GLN A 129 -10.85 13.29 9.94
C GLN A 129 -9.78 13.76 8.95
N ALA A 130 -8.53 13.89 9.35
CA ALA A 130 -7.41 14.21 8.45
C ALA A 130 -7.18 13.07 7.46
N LYS A 131 -7.21 11.81 7.92
CA LYS A 131 -7.15 10.63 7.04
C LYS A 131 -8.36 10.52 6.12
N LEU A 132 -9.56 10.83 6.59
CA LEU A 132 -10.79 10.86 5.78
C LEU A 132 -10.81 12.05 4.82
N LYS A 133 -10.27 13.21 5.18
CA LYS A 133 -10.16 14.39 4.33
C LYS A 133 -9.06 14.23 3.30
N ASP A 134 -7.96 13.56 3.64
CA ASP A 134 -6.94 13.12 2.69
C ASP A 134 -7.51 12.08 1.72
N GLN A 135 -8.31 11.14 2.22
CA GLN A 135 -9.05 10.19 1.37
C GLN A 135 -10.13 10.88 0.52
N ALA A 136 -10.81 11.89 1.05
CA ALA A 136 -11.82 12.66 0.32
C ALA A 136 -11.17 13.61 -0.70
N ALA A 137 -10.00 14.16 -0.41
CA ALA A 137 -9.19 14.92 -1.36
C ALA A 137 -8.64 14.02 -2.46
N LYS A 138 -8.19 12.80 -2.12
CA LYS A 138 -7.85 11.74 -3.08
C LYS A 138 -9.04 11.32 -3.93
N ASN A 139 -10.22 11.15 -3.32
CA ASN A 139 -11.46 10.79 -4.02
C ASN A 139 -11.99 11.96 -4.87
N LYS A 140 -11.82 13.22 -4.44
CA LYS A 140 -12.20 14.42 -5.20
C LYS A 140 -11.23 14.69 -6.36
N ALA A 141 -9.94 14.40 -6.18
CA ALA A 141 -8.98 14.35 -7.26
C ALA A 141 -9.31 13.23 -8.26
N LEU A 142 -9.70 12.04 -7.76
CA LEU A 142 -10.17 10.92 -8.58
C LEU A 142 -11.47 11.24 -9.33
N GLN A 143 -12.42 11.94 -8.70
CA GLN A 143 -13.66 12.40 -9.34
C GLN A 143 -13.41 13.55 -10.32
N SER A 144 -12.46 14.45 -10.05
CA SER A 144 -12.03 15.48 -11.01
C SER A 144 -11.32 14.87 -12.22
N MET A 145 -10.61 13.75 -12.05
CA MET A 145 -10.09 12.93 -13.16
C MET A 145 -11.20 12.17 -13.89
N ALA A 146 -12.28 11.78 -13.21
CA ALA A 146 -13.45 11.12 -13.82
C ALA A 146 -14.42 12.09 -14.52
N ALA A 147 -14.46 13.37 -14.12
CA ALA A 147 -15.31 14.41 -14.70
C ALA A 147 -14.68 15.10 -15.93
N MET A 148 -13.39 14.88 -16.20
CA MET A 148 -12.82 15.22 -17.50
C MET A 148 -13.26 14.18 -18.52
N SER A 149 -13.83 14.62 -19.65
CA SER A 149 -14.07 13.74 -20.79
C SER A 149 -12.75 13.04 -21.16
N SER A 150 -12.82 11.74 -21.44
CA SER A 150 -11.70 10.90 -21.88
C SER A 150 -10.94 11.51 -23.06
N ALA A 151 -11.54 12.42 -23.83
CA ALA A 151 -10.89 13.16 -24.90
C ALA A 151 -9.97 14.32 -24.43
N GLN A 152 -10.20 14.92 -23.27
CA GLN A 152 -9.44 16.07 -22.77
C GLN A 152 -8.17 15.67 -22.00
N ILE A 153 -8.17 14.51 -21.33
CA ILE A 153 -6.97 13.95 -20.68
C ILE A 153 -5.99 13.38 -21.72
N VAL A 154 -6.52 12.70 -22.74
CA VAL A 154 -5.72 12.04 -23.78
C VAL A 154 -4.96 13.06 -24.64
N SER A 155 -5.51 14.24 -24.95
CA SER A 155 -4.77 15.23 -25.75
C SER A 155 -3.65 15.97 -25.00
N ALA A 156 -3.69 16.08 -23.66
CA ALA A 156 -2.65 16.80 -22.92
C ALA A 156 -1.49 15.91 -22.45
N THR A 157 -1.71 14.60 -22.25
CA THR A 157 -0.68 13.66 -21.75
C THR A 157 -0.25 12.63 -22.79
N ALA A 158 -1.13 12.21 -23.72
CA ALA A 158 -0.73 11.30 -24.79
C ALA A 158 0.20 11.97 -25.83
N PHE A 159 0.24 13.31 -25.90
CA PHE A 159 1.18 14.01 -26.77
C PHE A 159 2.61 14.08 -26.21
N HIS A 160 2.82 13.95 -24.89
CA HIS A 160 4.16 14.01 -24.30
C HIS A 160 4.81 12.62 -24.17
N ASN A 161 4.06 11.57 -23.83
CA ASN A 161 4.65 10.24 -23.59
C ASN A 161 4.74 9.33 -24.82
N LYS A 162 3.94 9.58 -25.86
CA LYS A 162 3.98 8.76 -27.10
C LYS A 162 5.25 8.99 -27.95
N MET A 163 6.05 10.01 -27.62
CA MET A 163 7.31 10.35 -28.30
C MET A 163 8.54 9.61 -27.76
N ALA A 164 8.50 9.01 -26.56
CA ALA A 164 9.71 8.42 -25.94
C ALA A 164 10.03 6.99 -26.39
N LEU A 165 9.03 6.21 -26.82
CA LEU A 165 9.22 4.80 -27.23
C LEU A 165 8.94 4.54 -28.72
N ALA A 166 8.61 5.58 -29.49
CA ALA A 166 8.26 5.48 -30.92
C ALA A 166 9.26 6.16 -31.88
N ARG A 167 10.46 6.53 -31.41
CA ARG A 167 11.49 7.15 -32.26
C ARG A 167 12.58 6.15 -32.67
N GLY A 168 12.38 5.51 -33.83
CA GLY A 168 13.45 4.94 -34.66
C GLY A 168 14.40 3.93 -34.00
N PRO A 169 15.49 3.53 -34.66
CA PRO A 169 16.46 2.55 -34.14
C PRO A 169 17.43 3.18 -33.11
N GLY A 170 16.91 4.03 -32.22
CA GLY A 170 17.67 4.62 -31.12
C GLY A 170 17.49 3.80 -29.84
N TYR A 171 18.57 3.60 -29.08
CA TYR A 171 18.50 2.96 -27.77
C TYR A 171 17.63 3.79 -26.82
N PRO A 172 16.74 3.17 -26.02
CA PRO A 172 15.92 3.91 -25.06
C PRO A 172 16.80 4.52 -23.98
N ALA A 173 16.67 5.84 -23.83
CA ALA A 173 17.30 6.58 -22.76
C ALA A 173 16.74 6.14 -21.41
N ILE A 174 17.61 5.85 -20.45
CA ILE A 174 17.18 5.43 -19.11
C ILE A 174 16.38 6.52 -18.37
N SER A 175 16.60 7.79 -18.71
CA SER A 175 15.86 8.94 -18.16
C SER A 175 14.37 8.85 -18.39
N GLY A 176 13.94 8.27 -19.52
CA GLY A 176 12.53 8.18 -19.93
C GLY A 176 11.71 7.14 -19.18
N ILE A 177 12.32 6.37 -18.26
CA ILE A 177 11.62 5.31 -17.52
C ILE A 177 11.76 5.43 -15.99
N TYR A 178 12.49 6.43 -15.47
CA TYR A 178 12.75 6.52 -14.04
C TYR A 178 11.48 6.63 -13.17
N ASP A 179 10.48 7.34 -13.65
CA ASP A 179 9.18 7.51 -12.99
C ASP A 179 8.42 6.18 -12.80
N LYS A 180 8.72 5.18 -13.62
CA LYS A 180 8.10 3.85 -13.57
C LYS A 180 8.80 2.88 -12.61
N PHE A 181 9.94 3.25 -12.02
CA PHE A 181 10.72 2.39 -11.13
C PHE A 181 11.03 3.09 -9.80
N PRO A 182 11.45 2.35 -8.75
CA PRO A 182 11.78 2.95 -7.47
C PRO A 182 12.88 4.01 -7.61
N GLU A 183 12.65 5.20 -7.07
CA GLU A 183 13.59 6.34 -7.12
C GLU A 183 14.48 6.47 -5.87
N LYS A 184 14.10 5.79 -4.78
CA LYS A 184 14.81 5.86 -3.49
C LYS A 184 16.06 4.97 -3.48
N LYS A 185 16.69 4.85 -2.31
CA LYS A 185 17.86 3.99 -2.11
C LYS A 185 17.63 2.57 -2.66
N GLY A 186 18.53 2.10 -3.51
CA GLY A 186 18.40 0.82 -4.22
C GLY A 186 17.43 0.85 -5.41
N GLY A 187 17.12 2.05 -5.90
CA GLY A 187 16.29 2.34 -7.07
C GLY A 187 17.06 2.34 -8.38
N LEU A 188 16.34 2.35 -9.51
CA LEU A 188 16.94 2.17 -10.84
C LEU A 188 18.02 3.21 -11.15
N LYS A 189 17.77 4.47 -10.79
CA LYS A 189 18.71 5.58 -11.01
C LYS A 189 20.02 5.38 -10.26
N GLU A 190 19.96 5.14 -8.95
CA GLU A 190 21.17 4.92 -8.13
C GLU A 190 21.93 3.67 -8.60
N LEU A 191 21.21 2.58 -8.93
CA LEU A 191 21.81 1.36 -9.43
C LEU A 191 22.58 1.62 -10.72
N PHE A 192 21.98 2.35 -11.67
CA PHE A 192 22.60 2.65 -12.95
C PHE A 192 23.80 3.60 -12.82
N GLU A 193 23.73 4.58 -11.93
CA GLU A 193 24.84 5.50 -11.66
C GLU A 193 26.03 4.79 -11.00
N ARG A 194 25.77 3.75 -10.19
CA ARG A 194 26.81 2.98 -9.47
C ARG A 194 27.38 1.83 -10.28
N GLY A 195 26.53 1.11 -11.00
CA GLY A 195 26.86 -0.15 -11.65
C GLY A 195 27.52 0.06 -13.01
N PRO A 196 28.11 -1.01 -13.58
CA PRO A 196 28.62 -0.95 -14.95
C PRO A 196 27.43 -0.80 -15.92
N SER A 197 27.48 0.20 -16.80
CA SER A 197 26.36 0.57 -17.67
C SER A 197 25.97 -0.51 -18.69
N ASN A 198 26.85 -1.48 -18.96
CA ASN A 198 26.57 -2.64 -19.81
C ASN A 198 25.71 -3.71 -19.14
N ALA A 199 25.47 -3.63 -17.83
CA ALA A 199 24.64 -4.58 -17.09
C ALA A 199 23.14 -4.23 -17.11
N PHE A 200 22.73 -3.13 -17.74
CA PHE A 200 21.36 -2.60 -17.63
C PHE A 200 20.56 -2.77 -18.91
N PHE A 201 19.38 -3.38 -18.78
CA PHE A 201 18.49 -3.72 -19.88
C PHE A 201 17.04 -3.33 -19.56
N LEU A 202 16.30 -2.98 -20.60
CA LEU A 202 14.85 -2.85 -20.60
C LEU A 202 14.27 -3.97 -21.45
N VAL A 203 13.32 -4.70 -20.91
CA VAL A 203 12.57 -5.72 -21.64
C VAL A 203 11.11 -5.30 -21.70
N LYS A 204 10.60 -5.11 -22.91
CA LYS A 204 9.17 -4.90 -23.16
C LYS A 204 8.53 -6.24 -23.46
N PHE A 205 7.58 -6.67 -22.63
CA PHE A 205 6.82 -7.89 -22.80
C PHE A 205 5.43 -7.62 -23.35
N TRP A 206 4.98 -8.49 -24.25
CA TRP A 206 3.58 -8.71 -24.58
C TRP A 206 3.15 -10.03 -23.95
N ALA A 207 2.50 -9.94 -22.79
CA ALA A 207 2.08 -11.09 -22.01
C ALA A 207 0.89 -11.79 -22.66
N ASP A 208 1.01 -13.11 -22.79
CA ASP A 208 -0.11 -13.95 -23.21
C ASP A 208 -0.96 -14.31 -21.98
N LEU A 209 -2.22 -13.85 -21.99
CA LEU A 209 -3.22 -14.12 -20.96
C LEU A 209 -4.30 -15.10 -21.46
N ASN A 210 -4.17 -15.63 -22.68
CA ASN A 210 -5.12 -16.55 -23.30
C ASN A 210 -4.92 -17.97 -22.76
N THR A 211 -5.26 -18.17 -21.49
CA THR A 211 -5.15 -19.47 -20.84
C THR A 211 -6.49 -19.95 -20.31
N ASN A 212 -6.79 -21.23 -20.56
CA ASN A 212 -7.96 -21.93 -20.04
C ASN A 212 -7.67 -22.61 -18.70
N ILE A 213 -6.59 -22.21 -18.01
CA ILE A 213 -6.36 -22.68 -16.63
C ILE A 213 -7.56 -22.24 -15.79
N ASP A 214 -8.30 -23.23 -15.30
CA ASP A 214 -9.53 -23.06 -14.53
C ASP A 214 -9.27 -22.24 -13.26
N ASP A 215 -10.18 -21.31 -12.96
CA ASP A 215 -10.15 -20.50 -11.74
C ASP A 215 -10.45 -21.33 -10.47
N GLU A 216 -10.60 -22.66 -10.60
CA GLU A 216 -10.88 -23.64 -9.53
C GLU A 216 -9.69 -23.87 -8.56
N GLY A 217 -8.64 -23.05 -8.65
CA GLY A 217 -7.67 -22.88 -7.55
C GLY A 217 -6.57 -23.94 -7.43
N SER A 218 -6.40 -24.84 -8.39
CA SER A 218 -5.37 -25.90 -8.36
C SER A 218 -4.11 -25.59 -9.18
N ALA A 219 -4.07 -24.47 -9.88
CA ALA A 219 -2.98 -24.15 -10.79
C ALA A 219 -1.72 -23.65 -10.08
N PHE A 220 -0.56 -24.14 -10.53
CA PHE A 220 0.73 -23.66 -10.06
C PHE A 220 1.22 -22.47 -10.91
N TYR A 221 1.45 -21.33 -10.25
CA TYR A 221 2.02 -20.13 -10.84
C TYR A 221 3.48 -19.99 -10.38
N GLY A 222 4.43 -19.98 -11.32
CA GLY A 222 5.84 -19.87 -10.98
C GLY A 222 6.71 -19.29 -12.08
N VAL A 223 7.90 -18.84 -11.68
CA VAL A 223 8.94 -18.29 -12.53
C VAL A 223 10.13 -19.23 -12.52
N SER A 224 10.74 -19.43 -13.68
CA SER A 224 12.04 -20.09 -13.77
C SER A 224 13.01 -19.19 -14.52
N SER A 225 14.23 -19.07 -14.01
CA SER A 225 15.30 -18.32 -14.67
C SER A 225 16.61 -19.09 -14.57
N GLN A 226 17.46 -18.90 -15.58
CA GLN A 226 18.78 -19.49 -15.64
C GLN A 226 19.79 -18.42 -16.02
N TYR A 227 20.95 -18.44 -15.36
CA TYR A 227 22.04 -17.52 -15.59
C TYR A 227 23.34 -18.30 -15.76
N GLU A 228 24.30 -17.67 -16.40
CA GLU A 228 25.60 -18.26 -16.71
C GLU A 228 26.71 -17.24 -16.43
N SER A 229 27.82 -17.70 -15.87
CA SER A 229 29.04 -16.91 -15.64
C SER A 229 30.30 -17.71 -15.95
N LEU A 230 31.37 -17.01 -16.27
CA LEU A 230 32.73 -17.58 -16.37
C LEU A 230 33.38 -17.74 -15.00
N GLU A 231 32.90 -17.01 -14.00
CA GLU A 231 33.46 -16.98 -12.65
C GLU A 231 32.50 -17.65 -11.66
N ASN A 232 33.08 -18.37 -10.70
CA ASN A 232 32.35 -18.95 -9.59
C ASN A 232 32.05 -17.87 -8.56
N MET A 233 30.78 -17.55 -8.36
CA MET A 233 30.33 -16.58 -7.38
C MET A 233 29.03 -17.05 -6.73
N ILE A 234 28.65 -16.42 -5.62
CA ILE A 234 27.31 -16.56 -5.06
C ILE A 234 26.52 -15.35 -5.54
N ILE A 235 25.37 -15.57 -6.17
CA ILE A 235 24.54 -14.47 -6.67
C ILE A 235 23.30 -14.29 -5.80
N THR A 236 22.85 -13.05 -5.71
CA THR A 236 21.55 -12.69 -5.13
C THR A 236 20.69 -12.09 -6.22
N CYS A 237 19.53 -12.68 -6.48
CA CYS A 237 18.54 -12.18 -7.42
C CYS A 237 17.39 -11.52 -6.63
N SER A 238 17.33 -10.18 -6.68
CA SER A 238 16.20 -9.39 -6.18
C SER A 238 15.21 -9.12 -7.30
N THR A 239 13.95 -9.50 -7.13
CA THR A 239 12.85 -9.21 -8.05
C THR A 239 11.82 -8.33 -7.35
N LYS A 240 11.78 -7.05 -7.75
CA LYS A 240 10.90 -6.02 -7.17
C LYS A 240 9.72 -5.76 -8.09
N VAL A 241 8.51 -5.98 -7.60
CA VAL A 241 7.28 -5.63 -8.31
C VAL A 241 6.88 -4.21 -7.91
N CYS A 242 6.60 -3.38 -8.91
CA CYS A 242 6.37 -1.97 -8.73
C CYS A 242 5.01 -1.55 -9.31
N SER A 243 4.35 -0.63 -8.61
CA SER A 243 3.11 0.03 -9.05
C SER A 243 3.27 1.53 -8.90
N PHE A 244 3.05 2.28 -9.99
CA PHE A 244 3.27 3.74 -10.05
C PHE A 244 4.66 4.15 -9.53
N GLY A 245 5.71 3.45 -9.99
CA GLY A 245 7.09 3.70 -9.58
C GLY A 245 7.44 3.31 -8.14
N LYS A 246 6.51 2.71 -7.38
CA LYS A 246 6.74 2.33 -5.99
C LYS A 246 6.82 0.81 -5.85
N GLN A 247 7.83 0.34 -5.11
CA GLN A 247 7.95 -1.07 -4.75
C GLN A 247 6.76 -1.50 -3.89
N VAL A 248 6.08 -2.56 -4.33
CA VAL A 248 4.93 -3.17 -3.63
C VAL A 248 5.37 -4.44 -2.92
N VAL A 249 6.15 -5.28 -3.60
CA VAL A 249 6.70 -6.51 -3.06
C VAL A 249 8.08 -6.76 -3.64
N GLU A 250 8.94 -7.44 -2.89
CA GLU A 250 10.26 -7.85 -3.33
C GLU A 250 10.48 -9.30 -2.92
N LYS A 251 11.02 -10.09 -3.85
CA LYS A 251 11.48 -11.45 -3.61
C LYS A 251 12.99 -11.48 -3.81
N VAL A 252 13.71 -12.01 -2.83
CA VAL A 252 15.17 -12.14 -2.87
C VAL A 252 15.53 -13.62 -2.81
N GLU A 253 16.30 -14.08 -3.79
CA GLU A 253 16.71 -15.47 -3.95
C GLU A 253 18.24 -15.53 -4.06
N THR A 254 18.88 -16.36 -3.24
CA THR A 254 20.34 -16.54 -3.25
C THR A 254 20.66 -17.86 -3.93
N GLU A 255 21.44 -17.81 -5.00
CA GLU A 255 21.79 -18.96 -5.81
C GLU A 255 23.30 -19.23 -5.79
N TYR A 256 23.64 -20.50 -5.84
CA TYR A 256 25.01 -21.00 -5.85
C TYR A 256 25.34 -21.58 -7.21
N ALA A 257 26.56 -21.31 -7.68
CA ALA A 257 27.05 -21.80 -8.95
C ALA A 257 27.07 -23.33 -9.02
N ARG A 258 26.74 -23.88 -10.18
CA ARG A 258 27.00 -25.27 -10.55
C ARG A 258 27.91 -25.29 -11.76
N TYR A 259 29.04 -25.99 -11.67
CA TYR A 259 29.97 -26.08 -12.77
C TYR A 259 29.49 -27.10 -13.82
N GLU A 260 29.29 -26.64 -15.06
CA GLU A 260 28.82 -27.46 -16.19
C GLU A 260 29.48 -26.96 -17.48
N ASN A 261 30.13 -27.84 -18.26
CA ASN A 261 30.74 -27.53 -19.56
C ASN A 261 31.67 -26.29 -19.59
N GLY A 262 32.51 -26.12 -18.56
CA GLY A 262 33.45 -24.99 -18.49
C GLY A 262 32.82 -23.68 -18.03
N ARG A 263 31.56 -23.68 -17.61
CA ARG A 263 30.82 -22.50 -17.17
C ARG A 263 30.15 -22.74 -15.82
N TYR A 264 29.80 -21.66 -15.14
CA TYR A 264 29.07 -21.69 -13.88
C TYR A 264 27.61 -21.31 -14.12
N LEU A 265 26.71 -22.25 -13.86
CA LEU A 265 25.27 -22.09 -14.07
C LEU A 265 24.54 -21.82 -12.75
N TYR A 266 23.52 -20.99 -12.83
CA TYR A 266 22.64 -20.63 -11.73
C TYR A 266 21.21 -20.87 -12.18
N ARG A 267 20.39 -21.59 -11.39
CA ARG A 267 19.04 -21.97 -11.79
C ARG A 267 18.04 -21.70 -10.66
N ILE A 268 17.20 -20.69 -10.85
CA ILE A 268 15.99 -20.50 -10.05
C ILE A 268 14.89 -21.32 -10.72
N HIS A 269 14.56 -22.48 -10.17
CA HIS A 269 13.65 -23.43 -10.81
C HIS A 269 12.28 -23.45 -10.15
N ARG A 270 11.22 -23.24 -10.94
CA ARG A 270 9.81 -23.27 -10.50
C ARG A 270 9.59 -22.49 -9.21
N SER A 271 10.16 -21.29 -9.15
CA SER A 271 10.03 -20.41 -8.01
C SER A 271 8.59 -19.88 -7.95
N PRO A 272 7.83 -20.13 -6.86
CA PRO A 272 6.41 -19.79 -6.81
C PRO A 272 6.20 -18.27 -6.86
N LEU A 273 5.21 -17.84 -7.64
CA LEU A 273 4.75 -16.46 -7.63
C LEU A 273 4.08 -16.16 -6.29
N CYS A 274 4.24 -14.93 -5.80
CA CYS A 274 3.58 -14.51 -4.57
C CYS A 274 2.08 -14.28 -4.81
N GLU A 275 1.30 -14.34 -3.74
CA GLU A 275 -0.16 -14.18 -3.78
C GLU A 275 -0.59 -12.87 -4.46
N TYR A 276 0.15 -11.78 -4.24
CA TYR A 276 -0.08 -10.50 -4.90
C TYR A 276 -0.06 -10.64 -6.44
N MET A 277 0.94 -11.33 -6.98
CA MET A 277 1.10 -11.51 -8.42
C MET A 277 0.01 -12.41 -9.01
N ILE A 278 -0.35 -13.48 -8.29
CA ILE A 278 -1.42 -14.39 -8.72
C ILE A 278 -2.75 -13.64 -8.78
N ASN A 279 -3.11 -12.93 -7.70
CA ASN A 279 -4.31 -12.11 -7.63
C ASN A 279 -4.32 -10.99 -8.68
N PHE A 280 -3.16 -10.41 -8.98
CA PHE A 280 -3.02 -9.41 -10.04
C PHE A 280 -3.34 -9.99 -11.41
N ILE A 281 -2.77 -11.16 -11.76
CA ILE A 281 -3.03 -11.85 -13.03
C ILE A 281 -4.52 -12.21 -13.14
N HIS A 282 -5.14 -12.74 -12.08
CA HIS A 282 -6.57 -13.05 -12.07
C HIS A 282 -7.42 -11.81 -12.34
N LYS A 283 -7.19 -10.71 -11.61
CA LYS A 283 -7.93 -9.45 -11.83
C LYS A 283 -7.73 -8.88 -13.23
N LEU A 284 -6.51 -8.95 -13.75
CA LEU A 284 -6.17 -8.45 -15.08
C LEU A 284 -6.90 -9.26 -16.18
N LYS A 285 -6.91 -10.59 -16.07
CA LYS A 285 -7.57 -11.51 -17.02
C LYS A 285 -9.09 -11.30 -17.08
N HIS A 286 -9.70 -10.87 -15.97
CA HIS A 286 -11.14 -10.63 -15.87
C HIS A 286 -11.60 -9.25 -16.37
N LEU A 287 -10.67 -8.38 -16.80
CA LEU A 287 -11.06 -7.12 -17.42
C LEU A 287 -11.72 -7.39 -18.79
N PRO A 288 -12.80 -6.68 -19.13
CA PRO A 288 -13.61 -7.00 -20.30
C PRO A 288 -12.89 -6.70 -21.62
N GLU A 289 -11.94 -5.75 -21.61
CA GLU A 289 -11.29 -5.26 -22.82
C GLU A 289 -9.77 -5.13 -22.66
N LYS A 290 -9.02 -5.49 -23.70
CA LYS A 290 -7.54 -5.46 -23.70
C LYS A 290 -6.97 -4.07 -23.43
N TYR A 291 -7.64 -3.00 -23.88
CA TYR A 291 -7.14 -1.66 -23.61
C TYR A 291 -7.17 -1.35 -22.11
N MET A 292 -8.16 -1.84 -21.36
CA MET A 292 -8.23 -1.66 -19.91
C MET A 292 -7.08 -2.41 -19.23
N MET A 293 -6.76 -3.60 -19.72
CA MET A 293 -5.59 -4.36 -19.24
C MET A 293 -4.30 -3.57 -19.47
N ASN A 294 -4.11 -3.02 -20.67
CA ASN A 294 -2.93 -2.20 -20.99
C ASN A 294 -2.87 -0.91 -20.16
N SER A 295 -4.00 -0.28 -19.86
CA SER A 295 -4.04 0.87 -18.94
C SER A 295 -3.60 0.52 -17.52
N VAL A 296 -3.93 -0.69 -17.04
CA VAL A 296 -3.42 -1.19 -15.75
C VAL A 296 -1.92 -1.50 -15.84
N LEU A 297 -1.48 -2.14 -16.92
CA LEU A 297 -0.08 -2.52 -17.12
C LEU A 297 0.87 -1.33 -17.33
N GLU A 298 0.37 -0.17 -17.79
CA GLU A 298 1.17 1.04 -18.01
C GLU A 298 1.96 1.50 -16.78
N ASN A 299 1.41 1.25 -15.59
CA ASN A 299 2.00 1.60 -14.30
C ASN A 299 2.46 0.37 -13.49
N PHE A 300 2.46 -0.81 -14.11
CA PHE A 300 2.95 -2.05 -13.53
C PHE A 300 4.30 -2.40 -14.14
N THR A 301 5.33 -2.49 -13.30
CA THR A 301 6.69 -2.81 -13.75
C THR A 301 7.36 -3.79 -12.80
N ILE A 302 8.38 -4.49 -13.29
CA ILE A 302 9.21 -5.35 -12.45
C ILE A 302 10.67 -4.94 -12.65
N LEU A 303 11.41 -4.80 -11.56
CA LEU A 303 12.85 -4.55 -11.57
C LEU A 303 13.56 -5.77 -11.02
N GLN A 304 14.34 -6.45 -11.85
CA GLN A 304 15.18 -7.57 -11.43
C GLN A 304 16.64 -7.12 -11.35
N VAL A 305 17.28 -7.37 -10.22
CA VAL A 305 18.67 -7.01 -9.96
C VAL A 305 19.40 -8.25 -9.46
N VAL A 306 20.36 -8.71 -10.25
CA VAL A 306 21.28 -9.79 -9.90
C VAL A 306 22.58 -9.18 -9.43
N THR A 307 22.97 -9.46 -8.20
CA THR A 307 24.19 -8.97 -7.59
C THR A 307 25.10 -10.10 -7.16
N ASN A 308 26.41 -9.85 -7.19
CA ASN A 308 27.37 -10.71 -6.49
C ASN A 308 27.17 -10.50 -4.98
N ARG A 309 26.96 -11.59 -4.24
CA ARG A 309 26.66 -11.55 -2.80
C ARG A 309 27.82 -10.99 -1.98
N ASP A 310 29.06 -11.27 -2.37
CA ASP A 310 30.23 -10.91 -1.57
C ASP A 310 30.69 -9.48 -1.89
N THR A 311 30.71 -9.10 -3.17
CA THR A 311 31.19 -7.77 -3.60
C THR A 311 30.09 -6.72 -3.67
N GLN A 312 28.81 -7.13 -3.64
CA GLN A 312 27.65 -6.26 -3.89
C GLN A 312 27.63 -5.61 -5.28
N GLU A 313 28.45 -6.11 -6.21
CA GLU A 313 28.49 -5.66 -7.59
C GLU A 313 27.20 -6.02 -8.33
N THR A 314 26.67 -5.10 -9.13
CA THR A 314 25.54 -5.36 -10.01
C THR A 314 26.01 -6.12 -11.25
N LEU A 315 25.62 -7.39 -11.36
CA LEU A 315 25.96 -8.26 -12.48
C LEU A 315 24.98 -8.09 -13.64
N LEU A 316 23.70 -7.94 -13.32
CA LEU A 316 22.62 -7.77 -14.29
C LEU A 316 21.47 -7.00 -13.66
N CYS A 317 20.92 -6.04 -14.39
CA CYS A 317 19.74 -5.28 -14.00
C CYS A 317 18.77 -5.21 -15.17
N ILE A 318 17.56 -5.75 -14.97
CA ILE A 318 16.53 -5.82 -16.00
C ILE A 318 15.27 -5.10 -15.51
N ALA A 319 14.92 -4.04 -16.21
CA ALA A 319 13.66 -3.34 -16.10
C ALA A 319 12.63 -4.00 -17.03
N TYR A 320 11.50 -4.44 -16.49
CA TYR A 320 10.41 -5.05 -17.27
C TYR A 320 9.20 -4.12 -17.35
N VAL A 321 8.70 -3.92 -18.56
CA VAL A 321 7.45 -3.22 -18.86
C VAL A 321 6.53 -4.14 -19.67
N PHE A 322 5.23 -3.98 -19.53
CA PHE A 322 4.26 -4.97 -19.99
C PHE A 322 3.13 -4.36 -20.83
N GLU A 323 2.69 -5.11 -21.83
CA GLU A 323 1.42 -4.98 -22.55
C GLU A 323 0.81 -6.38 -22.66
N VAL A 324 -0.48 -6.47 -22.98
CA VAL A 324 -1.13 -7.74 -23.32
C VAL A 324 -0.93 -8.04 -24.80
N SER A 325 -0.65 -9.31 -25.11
CA SER A 325 -0.46 -9.75 -26.48
C SER A 325 -1.72 -9.65 -27.34
N ALA A 326 -1.54 -9.33 -28.62
CA ALA A 326 -2.56 -9.56 -29.63
C ALA A 326 -2.74 -11.08 -29.76
N SER A 327 -3.97 -11.57 -29.61
CA SER A 327 -4.31 -12.96 -29.25
C SER A 327 -3.84 -14.03 -30.22
N GLU A 328 -3.38 -13.64 -31.41
CA GLU A 328 -2.93 -14.54 -32.45
C GLU A 328 -1.47 -14.99 -32.30
N HIS A 329 -0.64 -14.28 -31.53
CA HIS A 329 0.82 -14.43 -31.62
C HIS A 329 1.53 -14.95 -30.35
N GLY A 330 0.78 -15.48 -29.37
CA GLY A 330 1.38 -15.93 -28.10
C GLY A 330 2.13 -14.80 -27.37
N ALA A 331 3.06 -15.14 -26.46
CA ALA A 331 3.85 -14.13 -25.77
C ALA A 331 5.00 -13.62 -26.64
N GLN A 332 5.26 -12.31 -26.63
CA GLN A 332 6.37 -11.68 -27.36
C GLN A 332 7.20 -10.78 -26.44
N HIS A 333 8.42 -10.44 -26.85
CA HIS A 333 9.23 -9.48 -26.13
C HIS A 333 10.27 -8.78 -27.02
N HIS A 334 10.69 -7.59 -26.60
CA HIS A 334 11.87 -6.91 -27.13
C HIS A 334 12.84 -6.57 -26.00
N ILE A 335 14.13 -6.66 -26.29
CA ILE A 335 15.21 -6.38 -25.36
C ILE A 335 15.98 -5.15 -25.85
N TYR A 336 16.18 -4.20 -24.96
CA TYR A 336 16.90 -2.97 -25.21
C TYR A 336 18.00 -2.80 -24.17
N ARG A 337 19.18 -2.36 -24.60
CA ARG A 337 20.21 -1.90 -23.66
C ARG A 337 19.85 -0.50 -23.19
N LEU A 338 19.91 -0.27 -21.87
CA LEU A 338 19.72 1.05 -21.30
C LEU A 338 21.02 1.85 -21.39
N VAL A 339 20.90 3.08 -21.89
CA VAL A 339 22.04 4.00 -22.05
C VAL A 339 21.75 5.33 -21.36
N LYS A 340 22.82 5.99 -20.92
CA LYS A 340 22.78 7.39 -20.52
C LYS A 340 22.81 8.22 -21.80
N GLU A 341 21.83 9.10 -21.99
CA GLU A 341 21.90 10.14 -23.03
C GLU A 341 23.07 11.10 -22.78
#